data_AF-A0A7X7XSL3-F1
#
_entry.id   AF-A0A7X7XSL3-F1
#
_cell.length_a   1.000
_cell.length_b   1.000
_cell.length_c   1.000
_cell.angle_alpha   90.00
_cell.angle_beta   90.00
_cell.angle_gamma   90.00
#
_symmetry.space_group_name_H-M   'P 1'
#
loop_
_entity.id
_entity.type
_entity.pdbx_description
1 polymer ?
#
loop_
_entity_poly.entity_id
_entity_poly.type
_entity_poly.pdbx_seq_one_letter_code
_entity_poly.pdbx_strand_id
1 'polypeptide(L)'
;MIEARYFGYIKRYQKNLENLKRYEKITIPENIDYKLIPNLSKQAQERLIKYKPKTLKDAKELTGVTPADVLNLLLYLEKNRFKFKDTNG
;
A
#
# COMPACT_ATOMS: atom_id res chain seq x y z
N MET A 1 -26.71 -2.51 -19.56
CA MET A 1 -26.41 -3.18 -18.26
C MET A 1 -24.91 -3.42 -18.01
N ILE A 2 -24.00 -2.59 -18.56
CA ILE A 2 -22.55 -2.65 -18.27
C ILE A 2 -22.11 -1.49 -17.35
N GLU A 3 -22.79 -0.34 -17.47
CA GLU A 3 -22.41 0.90 -16.79
C GLU A 3 -22.56 0.85 -15.26
N ALA A 4 -23.61 0.22 -14.74
CA ALA A 4 -23.87 0.20 -13.29
C ALA A 4 -22.80 -0.54 -12.47
N ARG A 5 -22.22 -1.64 -13.00
CA ARG A 5 -21.12 -2.36 -12.33
C ARG A 5 -19.79 -1.59 -12.41
N TYR A 6 -19.54 -0.94 -13.54
CA TYR A 6 -18.35 -0.09 -13.72
C TYR A 6 -18.38 1.14 -12.80
N PHE A 7 -19.54 1.78 -12.63
CA PHE A 7 -19.70 2.95 -11.78
C PHE A 7 -19.38 2.66 -10.30
N GLY A 8 -19.84 1.50 -9.80
CA GLY A 8 -19.54 1.05 -8.44
C GLY A 8 -18.06 0.74 -8.22
N TYR A 9 -17.41 0.12 -9.22
CA TYR A 9 -15.97 -0.16 -9.19
C TYR A 9 -15.13 1.13 -9.19
N ILE A 10 -15.46 2.08 -10.07
CA ILE A 10 -14.76 3.37 -10.16
C ILE A 10 -14.91 4.16 -8.85
N LYS A 11 -16.10 4.21 -8.26
CA LYS A 11 -16.32 4.87 -6.95
C LYS A 11 -15.46 4.25 -5.84
N ARG A 12 -15.37 2.93 -5.79
CA ARG A 12 -14.51 2.22 -4.81
C ARG A 12 -13.03 2.50 -5.06
N TYR A 13 -12.61 2.48 -6.31
CA TYR A 13 -11.23 2.78 -6.69
C TYR A 13 -10.86 4.23 -6.33
N GLN A 14 -11.73 5.20 -6.62
CA GLN A 14 -11.55 6.60 -6.23
C GLN A 14 -11.45 6.75 -4.71
N LYS A 15 -12.33 6.10 -3.94
CA LYS A 15 -12.28 6.13 -2.48
C LYS A 15 -10.95 5.56 -1.94
N ASN A 16 -10.44 4.49 -2.56
CA ASN A 16 -9.13 3.94 -2.19
C ASN A 16 -7.99 4.91 -2.51
N LEU A 17 -8.05 5.62 -3.63
CA LEU A 17 -7.08 6.65 -3.98
C LEU A 17 -7.12 7.85 -3.02
N GLU A 18 -8.31 8.28 -2.59
CA GLU A 18 -8.46 9.34 -1.60
C GLU A 18 -7.91 8.92 -0.23
N ASN A 19 -8.17 7.68 0.19
CA ASN A 19 -7.59 7.13 1.41
C ASN A 19 -6.06 7.09 1.31
N LEU A 20 -5.51 6.60 0.19
CA LEU A 20 -4.08 6.61 -0.09
C LEU A 20 -3.44 7.98 0.12
N LYS A 21 -4.06 9.05 -0.37
CA LYS A 21 -3.58 10.44 -0.16
C LYS A 21 -3.49 10.80 1.32
N ARG A 22 -4.42 10.36 2.16
CA ARG A 22 -4.37 10.59 3.61
C ARG A 22 -3.21 9.86 4.27
N TYR A 23 -2.81 8.72 3.71
CA TYR A 23 -1.75 7.86 4.22
C TYR A 23 -0.36 8.14 3.62
N GLU A 24 -0.22 9.15 2.74
CA GLU A 24 1.07 9.52 2.15
C GLU A 24 2.15 9.86 3.20
N LYS A 25 1.73 10.30 4.40
CA LYS A 25 2.63 10.61 5.53
C LYS A 25 3.01 9.40 6.39
N ILE A 26 2.47 8.20 6.12
CA ILE A 26 2.87 7.00 6.86
C ILE A 26 4.33 6.67 6.52
N THR A 27 5.12 6.55 7.57
CA THR A 27 6.51 6.08 7.50
C THR A 27 6.53 4.56 7.35
N ILE A 28 7.38 4.08 6.44
CA ILE A 28 7.65 2.67 6.24
C ILE A 28 8.79 2.27 7.19
N PRO A 29 8.63 1.24 8.03
CA PRO A 29 9.70 0.74 8.90
C PRO A 29 10.89 0.24 8.08
N GLU A 30 12.12 0.55 8.50
CA GLU A 30 13.33 0.12 7.79
C GLU A 30 13.52 -1.41 7.78
N ASN A 31 12.90 -2.10 8.75
CA ASN A 31 12.99 -3.55 8.92
C ASN A 31 11.87 -4.31 8.19
N ILE A 32 11.12 -3.65 7.29
CA ILE A 32 10.04 -4.29 6.55
C ILE A 32 10.60 -5.32 5.56
N ASP A 33 10.01 -6.52 5.55
CA ASP A 33 10.24 -7.49 4.49
C ASP A 33 9.14 -7.36 3.42
N TYR A 34 9.46 -6.65 2.35
CA TYR A 34 8.56 -6.49 1.19
C TYR A 34 8.18 -7.82 0.53
N LYS A 35 8.93 -8.90 0.77
CA LYS A 35 8.61 -10.24 0.26
C LYS A 35 7.45 -10.91 0.98
N LEU A 36 7.13 -10.46 2.19
CA LEU A 36 5.99 -10.98 2.98
C LEU A 36 4.69 -10.24 2.68
N ILE A 37 4.72 -9.20 1.83
CA ILE A 37 3.53 -8.42 1.49
C ILE A 37 2.70 -9.19 0.46
N PRO A 38 1.47 -9.60 0.81
CA PRO A 38 0.61 -10.34 -0.10
C PRO A 38 0.16 -9.46 -1.27
N ASN A 39 0.04 -10.06 -2.46
CA ASN A 39 -0.42 -9.41 -3.69
C ASN A 39 0.44 -8.23 -4.17
N LEU A 40 1.68 -8.12 -3.70
CA LEU A 40 2.65 -7.19 -4.24
C LEU A 40 3.21 -7.73 -5.57
N SER A 41 3.23 -6.91 -6.62
CA SER A 41 3.84 -7.32 -7.88
C SER A 41 5.35 -7.52 -7.72
N LYS A 42 5.94 -8.44 -8.49
CA LYS A 42 7.40 -8.66 -8.48
C LYS A 42 8.18 -7.38 -8.79
N GLN A 43 7.71 -6.61 -9.77
CA GLN A 43 8.32 -5.35 -10.13
C GLN A 43 8.25 -4.35 -8.97
N ALA A 44 7.09 -4.18 -8.33
CA ALA A 44 7.00 -3.29 -7.17
C ALA A 44 7.88 -3.76 -6.01
N GLN A 45 7.90 -5.07 -5.73
CA GLN A 45 8.76 -5.69 -4.72
C GLN A 45 10.26 -5.38 -4.97
N GLU A 46 10.75 -5.61 -6.19
CA GLU A 46 12.13 -5.31 -6.57
C GLU A 46 12.45 -3.82 -6.41
N ARG A 47 11.52 -2.93 -6.82
CA ARG A 47 11.68 -1.48 -6.67
C ARG A 47 11.70 -1.06 -5.21
N LEU A 48 10.76 -1.53 -4.40
CA LEU A 48 10.68 -1.20 -2.98
C LEU A 48 11.91 -1.70 -2.21
N ILE A 49 12.41 -2.90 -2.52
CA ILE A 49 13.64 -3.45 -1.93
C ILE A 49 14.86 -2.63 -2.34
N LYS A 50 14.94 -2.23 -3.62
CA LYS A 50 16.08 -1.47 -4.16
C LYS A 50 16.14 -0.03 -3.63
N TYR A 51 15.00 0.66 -3.63
CA TYR A 51 14.94 2.09 -3.31
C TYR A 51 14.66 2.37 -1.83
N LYS A 52 14.11 1.40 -1.08
CA LYS A 52 13.78 1.51 0.35
C LYS A 52 13.11 2.86 0.69
N PRO A 53 11.93 3.16 0.11
CA PRO A 53 11.25 4.42 0.37
C PRO A 53 10.96 4.60 1.86
N LYS A 54 11.08 5.82 2.36
CA LYS A 54 10.83 6.14 3.77
C LYS A 54 9.35 6.33 4.05
N THR A 55 8.58 6.71 3.03
CA THR A 55 7.15 6.99 3.15
C THR A 55 6.35 6.31 2.05
N LEU A 56 5.03 6.14 2.28
CA LEU A 56 4.12 5.67 1.23
C LEU A 56 4.06 6.61 0.03
N LYS A 57 4.29 7.91 0.22
CA LYS A 57 4.41 8.87 -0.87
C LYS A 57 5.58 8.52 -1.78
N ASP A 58 6.77 8.31 -1.21
CA ASP A 58 7.97 7.98 -1.98
C ASP A 58 7.79 6.66 -2.72
N ALA A 59 7.17 5.65 -2.07
CA ALA A 59 6.85 4.37 -2.68
C ALA A 59 5.95 4.52 -3.93
N LYS A 60 4.96 5.41 -3.86
CA LYS A 60 4.01 5.70 -4.95
C LYS A 60 4.68 6.42 -6.13
N GLU A 61 5.72 7.20 -5.90
CA GLU A 61 6.47 7.91 -6.95
C GLU A 61 7.45 6.99 -7.69
N LEU A 62 7.73 5.79 -7.16
CA LEU A 62 8.60 4.82 -7.84
C LEU A 62 7.96 4.30 -9.13
N THR A 63 8.69 4.45 -10.23
CA THR A 63 8.30 3.86 -11.51
C THR A 63 8.23 2.33 -11.40
N GLY A 64 7.09 1.76 -11.81
CA GLY A 64 6.82 0.33 -11.70
C GLY A 64 6.14 -0.09 -10.40
N VAL A 65 5.77 0.86 -9.54
CA VAL A 65 4.88 0.64 -8.40
C VAL A 65 3.49 1.17 -8.76
N THR A 66 2.47 0.32 -8.71
CA THR A 66 1.09 0.70 -9.05
C THR A 66 0.33 1.18 -7.81
N PRO A 67 -0.79 1.92 -7.96
CA PRO A 67 -1.64 2.28 -6.83
C PRO A 67 -2.15 1.06 -6.02
N ALA A 68 -2.33 -0.09 -6.68
CA ALA A 68 -2.71 -1.33 -6.01
C ALA A 68 -1.58 -1.88 -5.11
N ASP A 69 -0.32 -1.80 -5.57
CA ASP A 69 0.85 -2.20 -4.77
C ASP A 69 0.99 -1.34 -3.51
N VAL A 70 0.79 -0.02 -3.64
CA VAL A 70 0.85 0.90 -2.47
C VAL A 70 -0.30 0.62 -1.49
N LEU A 71 -1.49 0.25 -1.98
CA LEU A 71 -2.60 -0.19 -1.12
C LEU A 71 -2.26 -1.48 -0.36
N ASN A 72 -1.66 -2.46 -1.02
CA ASN A 72 -1.24 -3.71 -0.38
C ASN A 72 -0.18 -3.46 0.70
N LEU A 73 0.79 -2.59 0.41
CA LEU A 73 1.78 -2.13 1.38
C LEU A 73 1.12 -1.41 2.57
N LEU A 74 0.20 -0.49 2.33
CA LEU A 74 -0.56 0.19 3.39
C LEU A 74 -1.32 -0.80 4.29
N LEU A 75 -2.05 -1.74 3.70
CA LEU A 75 -2.80 -2.76 4.45
C LEU A 75 -1.87 -3.63 5.31
N TYR A 76 -0.69 -3.98 4.76
CA TYR A 76 0.33 -4.71 5.50
C TYR A 76 0.87 -3.90 6.68
N LEU A 77 1.16 -2.61 6.48
CA LEU A 77 1.63 -1.71 7.53
C LEU A 77 0.60 -1.52 8.64
N GLU A 78 -0.66 -1.27 8.28
CA GLU A 78 -1.79 -1.18 9.21
C GLU A 78 -1.90 -2.46 10.05
N LYS A 79 -1.91 -3.63 9.40
CA LYS A 79 -2.01 -4.92 10.10
C LYS A 79 -0.85 -5.15 11.09
N ASN A 80 0.37 -4.78 10.73
CA ASN A 80 1.52 -4.88 11.64
C ASN A 80 1.48 -3.85 12.77
N ARG A 81 0.99 -2.64 12.50
CA ARG A 81 0.76 -1.60 13.52
C ARG A 81 -0.29 -2.03 14.54
N PHE A 82 -1.36 -2.71 14.12
CA PHE A 82 -2.37 -3.24 15.05
C PHE A 82 -1.84 -4.40 15.89
N LYS A 83 -0.96 -5.26 15.34
CA LYS A 83 -0.31 -6.32 16.12
C LYS A 83 0.59 -5.81 17.25
N PHE A 84 1.13 -4.60 17.14
CA PHE A 84 1.91 -3.98 18.22
C PHE A 84 1.06 -3.55 19.43
N LYS A 85 -0.28 -3.59 19.34
CA LYS A 85 -1.18 -3.15 20.42
C LYS A 85 -1.66 -4.27 21.36
N ASP A 86 -1.32 -5.54 21.11
CA ASP A 86 -1.88 -6.71 21.84
C ASP A 86 -0.83 -7.54 22.61
N THR A 87 0.34 -6.98 22.94
CA THR A 87 1.33 -7.64 23.82
C THR A 87 1.73 -6.83 25.05
N ASN A 88 0.80 -6.02 25.57
CA ASN A 88 0.84 -5.57 26.96
C ASN A 88 -0.50 -5.95 27.60
N GLY A 89 -0.59 -7.19 28.05
CA GLY A 89 -1.66 -7.76 28.86
C GLY A 89 -1.08 -8.90 29.68
#